data_AF-A0A6F8XJU5-F1
#
_entry.id   AF-A0A6F8XJU5-F1
#
_cell.length_a   1.000
_cell.length_b   1.000
_cell.length_c   1.000
_cell.angle_alpha   90.00
_cell.angle_beta   90.00
_cell.angle_gamma   90.00
#
_symmetry.space_group_name_H-M   'P 1'
#
loop_
_entity.id
_entity.type
_entity.pdbx_description
1 polymer ?
#
loop_
_entity_poly.entity_id
_entity_poly.type
_entity_poly.pdbx_seq_one_letter_code
_entity_poly.pdbx_strand_id
1 'polypeptide(L)'
;MLSASLREIREPGRSLPLLPDAPLPPDAGWAVGNPTVASAVARSYAAFEAAGERALSPAVRALVRQRLDGWRGEETGLSREWCEDLIAALPEPDRAAARLALLTALASYQVDEETVREFRLRGHSAADLIDAAAWASFTAARRVGGWHLPA
;
A
#
# COMPACT_ATOMS: atom_id res chain seq x y z
N MET A 1 -29.71 -4.64 22.18
CA MET A 1 -30.38 -5.38 21.09
C MET A 1 -29.43 -5.40 19.89
N LEU A 2 -29.04 -6.57 19.40
CA LEU A 2 -28.21 -6.68 18.18
C LEU A 2 -29.06 -6.27 16.97
N SER A 3 -28.63 -5.23 16.25
CA SER A 3 -29.32 -4.62 15.11
C SER A 3 -29.72 -5.64 14.03
N ALA A 4 -30.87 -5.43 13.38
CA ALA A 4 -31.37 -6.22 12.25
C ALA A 4 -30.33 -6.39 11.11
N SER A 5 -29.37 -5.47 11.02
CA SER A 5 -28.24 -5.52 10.08
C SER A 5 -27.35 -6.77 10.22
N LEU A 6 -27.34 -7.42 11.38
CA LEU A 6 -26.54 -8.63 11.64
C LEU A 6 -27.22 -9.93 11.19
N ARG A 7 -28.50 -9.88 10.81
CA ARG A 7 -29.27 -11.05 10.32
C ARG A 7 -29.41 -11.09 8.81
N GLU A 8 -28.96 -10.05 8.12
CA GLU A 8 -29.08 -9.93 6.67
C GLU A 8 -27.93 -10.71 6.00
N ILE A 9 -28.27 -11.79 5.30
CA ILE A 9 -27.31 -12.54 4.48
C ILE A 9 -26.76 -11.59 3.42
N ARG A 10 -25.46 -11.30 3.48
CA ARG A 10 -24.78 -10.46 2.49
C ARG A 10 -24.28 -11.35 1.36
N GLU A 11 -24.80 -11.12 0.15
CA GLU A 11 -24.27 -11.78 -1.04
C GLU A 11 -22.77 -11.43 -1.22
N PRO A 12 -21.89 -12.43 -1.43
CA PRO A 12 -20.50 -12.17 -1.74
C PRO A 12 -20.36 -11.29 -3.00
N GLY A 13 -19.47 -10.30 -2.94
CA GLY A 13 -19.14 -9.48 -4.11
C GLY A 13 -20.03 -8.26 -4.35
N ARG A 14 -20.96 -7.93 -3.45
CA ARG A 14 -21.80 -6.72 -3.57
C ARG A 14 -21.02 -5.41 -3.71
N SER A 15 -19.78 -5.34 -3.24
CA SER A 15 -18.91 -4.17 -3.34
C SER A 15 -18.05 -4.14 -4.60
N LEU A 16 -18.01 -5.22 -5.41
CA LEU A 16 -17.17 -5.28 -6.62
C LEU A 16 -17.44 -4.11 -7.58
N PRO A 17 -18.70 -3.68 -7.84
CA PRO A 17 -18.97 -2.58 -8.75
C PRO A 17 -18.50 -1.20 -8.26
N LEU A 18 -18.04 -1.07 -7.00
CA LEU A 18 -17.50 0.19 -6.47
C LEU A 18 -16.13 0.54 -7.08
N LEU A 19 -15.44 -0.44 -7.65
CA LEU A 19 -14.16 -0.27 -8.33
C LEU A 19 -14.24 -0.77 -9.77
N PRO A 20 -13.52 -0.15 -10.72
CA PRO A 20 -13.48 -0.61 -12.12
C PRO A 20 -12.96 -2.04 -12.22
N ASP A 21 -13.46 -2.79 -13.21
CA ASP A 21 -12.94 -4.12 -13.57
C ASP A 21 -11.45 -4.05 -13.92
N ALA A 22 -10.69 -5.06 -13.46
CA ALA A 22 -9.26 -5.16 -13.70
C ALA A 22 -8.84 -6.64 -13.82
N PRO A 23 -7.77 -6.95 -14.58
CA PRO A 23 -7.22 -8.29 -14.65
C PRO A 23 -6.51 -8.67 -13.34
N LEU A 24 -6.60 -9.95 -12.94
CA LEU A 24 -5.86 -10.46 -11.80
C LEU A 24 -4.35 -10.50 -12.13
N PRO A 25 -3.49 -9.83 -11.34
CA PRO A 25 -2.05 -9.86 -11.59
C PRO A 25 -1.46 -11.24 -11.23
N PRO A 26 -0.35 -11.65 -11.88
CA PRO A 26 0.23 -12.99 -11.68
C PRO A 26 0.58 -13.31 -10.23
N ASP A 27 1.01 -12.30 -9.48
CA ASP A 27 1.41 -12.44 -8.08
C ASP A 27 0.24 -12.51 -7.08
N ALA A 28 -0.99 -12.41 -7.59
CA ALA A 28 -2.22 -12.69 -6.87
C ALA A 28 -2.85 -14.04 -7.26
N GLY A 29 -2.08 -14.95 -7.88
CA GLY A 29 -2.56 -16.27 -8.32
C GLY A 29 -3.19 -17.12 -7.22
N TRP A 30 -2.82 -16.90 -5.96
CA TRP A 30 -3.43 -17.53 -4.78
C TRP A 30 -4.95 -17.27 -4.67
N ALA A 31 -5.48 -16.18 -5.27
CA ALA A 31 -6.88 -15.81 -5.20
C ALA A 31 -7.78 -16.55 -6.21
N VAL A 32 -7.21 -17.22 -7.22
CA VAL A 32 -7.95 -17.82 -8.36
C VAL A 32 -8.99 -18.85 -7.92
N GLY A 33 -8.77 -19.53 -6.79
CA GLY A 33 -9.70 -20.53 -6.24
C GLY A 33 -11.06 -19.97 -5.82
N ASN A 34 -11.23 -18.64 -5.73
CA ASN A 34 -12.51 -18.01 -5.44
C ASN A 34 -12.74 -16.79 -6.36
N PRO A 35 -13.75 -16.81 -7.26
CA PRO A 35 -13.95 -15.76 -8.25
C PRO A 35 -14.29 -14.40 -7.64
N THR A 36 -15.00 -14.36 -6.51
CA THR A 36 -15.31 -13.11 -5.81
C THR A 36 -14.04 -12.50 -5.20
N VAL A 37 -13.19 -13.33 -4.60
CA VAL A 37 -11.91 -12.87 -4.03
C VAL A 37 -10.97 -12.42 -5.14
N ALA A 38 -10.82 -13.21 -6.21
CA ALA A 38 -10.01 -12.84 -7.38
C ALA A 38 -10.44 -11.49 -7.97
N SER A 39 -11.76 -11.28 -8.16
CA SER A 39 -12.28 -10.01 -8.67
C SER A 39 -12.01 -8.85 -7.71
N ALA A 40 -12.25 -9.04 -6.40
CA ALA A 40 -11.99 -7.98 -5.42
C ALA A 40 -10.50 -7.60 -5.38
N VAL A 41 -9.63 -8.61 -5.34
CA VAL A 41 -8.18 -8.45 -5.35
C VAL A 41 -7.72 -7.72 -6.61
N ALA A 42 -8.10 -8.17 -7.80
CA ALA A 42 -7.71 -7.53 -9.06
C ALA A 42 -8.07 -6.03 -9.10
N ARG A 43 -9.31 -5.71 -8.72
CA ARG A 43 -9.80 -4.32 -8.69
C ARG A 43 -9.09 -3.47 -7.64
N SER A 44 -8.84 -4.02 -6.46
CA SER A 44 -8.09 -3.33 -5.40
C SER A 44 -6.63 -3.09 -5.79
N TYR A 45 -5.95 -4.06 -6.43
CA TYR A 45 -4.58 -3.87 -6.94
C TYR A 45 -4.52 -2.67 -7.90
N ALA A 46 -5.42 -2.63 -8.89
CA ALA A 46 -5.47 -1.53 -9.84
C ALA A 46 -5.77 -0.18 -9.17
N ALA A 47 -6.72 -0.16 -8.22
CA ALA A 47 -7.08 1.07 -7.51
C ALA A 47 -5.93 1.63 -6.66
N PHE A 48 -5.21 0.78 -5.94
CA PHE A 48 -4.08 1.21 -5.13
C PHE A 48 -2.90 1.64 -6.00
N GLU A 49 -2.61 0.95 -7.11
CA GLU A 49 -1.58 1.40 -8.04
C GLU A 49 -1.87 2.80 -8.61
N ALA A 50 -3.12 3.05 -9.01
CA ALA A 50 -3.54 4.39 -9.44
C ALA A 50 -3.45 5.43 -8.30
N ALA A 51 -3.70 5.03 -7.05
CA ALA A 51 -3.52 5.91 -5.89
C ALA A 51 -2.05 6.32 -5.70
N GLY A 52 -1.13 5.35 -5.80
CA GLY A 52 0.30 5.64 -5.78
C GLY A 52 0.73 6.58 -6.89
N GLU A 53 0.19 6.42 -8.11
CA GLU A 53 0.49 7.30 -9.25
C GLU A 53 0.03 8.74 -9.06
N ARG A 54 -1.08 8.96 -8.36
CA ARG A 54 -1.57 10.30 -8.03
C ARG A 54 -0.75 10.96 -6.93
N ALA A 55 -0.42 10.22 -5.88
CA ALA A 55 0.16 10.79 -4.66
C ALA A 55 1.69 10.84 -4.65
N LEU A 56 2.37 9.96 -5.38
CA LEU A 56 3.81 9.73 -5.26
C LEU A 56 4.51 9.83 -6.61
N SER A 57 5.67 10.48 -6.62
CA SER A 57 6.52 10.53 -7.81
C SER A 57 7.01 9.13 -8.21
N PRO A 58 7.37 8.92 -9.50
CA PRO A 58 7.93 7.63 -9.94
C PRO A 58 9.17 7.21 -9.15
N ALA A 59 10.02 8.16 -8.74
CA ALA A 59 11.24 7.90 -7.97
C ALA A 59 10.92 7.33 -6.58
N VAL A 60 9.93 7.90 -5.89
CA VAL A 60 9.46 7.40 -4.59
C VAL A 60 8.90 5.99 -4.73
N ARG A 61 8.03 5.75 -5.72
CA ARG A 61 7.44 4.43 -5.94
C ARG A 61 8.49 3.36 -6.28
N ALA A 62 9.50 3.73 -7.06
CA ALA A 62 10.61 2.83 -7.39
C ALA A 62 11.43 2.47 -6.15
N LEU A 63 11.77 3.45 -5.30
CA LEU A 63 12.53 3.21 -4.06
C LEU A 63 11.82 2.23 -3.12
N VAL A 64 10.52 2.41 -2.90
CA VAL A 64 9.74 1.53 -2.02
C VAL A 64 9.69 0.10 -2.57
N ARG A 65 9.45 -0.07 -3.88
CA ARG A 65 9.46 -1.39 -4.52
C ARG A 65 10.82 -2.07 -4.41
N GLN A 66 11.90 -1.35 -4.73
CA GLN A 66 13.27 -1.86 -4.61
C GLN A 66 13.58 -2.32 -3.19
N ARG A 67 13.17 -1.56 -2.17
CA ARG A 67 13.37 -1.97 -0.77
C ARG A 67 12.56 -3.23 -0.41
N LEU A 68 11.33 -3.35 -0.91
CA LEU A 68 10.45 -4.50 -0.67
C LEU A 68 10.89 -5.77 -1.42
N ASP A 69 11.51 -5.65 -2.59
CA ASP A 69 12.03 -6.81 -3.34
C ASP A 69 13.07 -7.59 -2.52
N GLY A 70 13.95 -6.86 -1.83
CA GLY A 70 14.95 -7.40 -0.91
C GLY A 70 14.40 -7.83 0.45
N TRP A 71 13.25 -7.29 0.87
CA TRP A 71 12.64 -7.57 2.17
C TRP A 71 12.03 -8.99 2.22
N ARG A 72 12.16 -9.63 3.38
CA ARG A 72 11.65 -10.98 3.71
C ARG A 72 10.87 -11.02 5.03
N GLY A 73 10.42 -9.87 5.52
CA GLY A 73 9.72 -9.78 6.80
C GLY A 73 10.64 -9.46 7.97
N GLU A 74 11.92 -9.17 7.72
CA GLU A 74 12.84 -8.76 8.77
C GLU A 74 12.40 -7.43 9.42
N GLU A 75 12.60 -7.30 10.73
CA GLU A 75 12.36 -6.05 11.46
C GLU A 75 13.35 -4.97 11.01
N THR A 76 12.89 -3.72 10.93
CA THR A 76 13.73 -2.58 10.54
C THR A 76 14.54 -1.98 11.69
N GLY A 77 14.36 -2.51 12.91
CA GLY A 77 14.98 -2.02 14.15
C GLY A 77 14.20 -0.89 14.82
N LEU A 78 14.75 -0.39 15.93
CA LEU A 78 14.12 0.67 16.73
C LEU A 78 14.34 2.07 16.14
N SER A 79 15.41 2.26 15.38
CA SER A 79 15.78 3.54 14.75
C SER A 79 15.10 3.73 13.39
N ARG A 80 14.96 4.99 12.96
CA ARG A 80 14.55 5.38 11.61
C ARG A 80 15.72 5.69 10.67
N GLU A 81 16.96 5.56 11.12
CA GLU A 81 18.16 5.90 10.33
C GLU A 81 18.19 5.19 8.96
N TRP A 82 17.80 3.91 8.92
CA TRP A 82 17.69 3.15 7.67
C TRP A 82 16.78 3.84 6.63
N CYS A 83 15.74 4.54 7.07
CA CYS A 83 14.81 5.25 6.21
C CYS A 83 15.45 6.55 5.70
N GLU A 84 16.08 7.31 6.60
CA GLU A 84 16.79 8.56 6.24
C GLU A 84 17.93 8.32 5.25
N ASP A 85 18.69 7.23 5.43
CA ASP A 85 19.76 6.84 4.52
C ASP A 85 19.24 6.52 3.10
N LEU A 86 18.11 5.81 3.00
CA LEU A 86 17.48 5.46 1.72
C LEU A 86 16.98 6.70 0.97
N ILE A 87 16.34 7.64 1.68
CA ILE A 87 15.75 8.83 1.05
C ILE A 87 16.78 9.94 0.79
N ALA A 88 17.98 9.86 1.37
CA ALA A 88 19.03 10.85 1.14
C ALA A 88 19.44 10.96 -0.35
N ALA A 89 19.31 9.88 -1.11
CA ALA A 89 19.57 9.84 -2.55
C ALA A 89 18.46 10.50 -3.40
N LEU A 90 17.28 10.77 -2.82
CA LEU A 90 16.17 11.38 -3.53
C LEU A 90 16.29 12.92 -3.57
N PRO A 91 15.71 13.56 -4.60
CA PRO A 91 15.49 15.00 -4.62
C PRO A 91 14.74 15.45 -3.36
N GLU A 92 15.12 16.61 -2.85
CA GLU A 92 14.57 17.17 -1.61
C GLU A 92 13.03 17.21 -1.55
N PRO A 93 12.29 17.52 -2.64
CA PRO A 93 10.82 17.49 -2.65
C PRO A 93 10.21 16.09 -2.41
N ASP A 94 10.91 15.02 -2.79
CA ASP A 94 10.40 13.65 -2.72
C ASP A 94 10.62 13.01 -1.34
N ARG A 95 11.52 13.56 -0.52
CA ARG A 95 11.99 12.88 0.71
C ARG A 95 10.88 12.66 1.74
N ALA A 96 10.00 13.64 1.94
CA ALA A 96 8.89 13.52 2.88
C ALA A 96 7.88 12.45 2.45
N ALA A 97 7.58 12.40 1.14
CA ALA A 97 6.72 11.38 0.55
C ALA A 97 7.35 9.97 0.63
N ALA A 98 8.65 9.87 0.37
CA ALA A 98 9.38 8.62 0.50
C ALA A 98 9.43 8.11 1.93
N ARG A 99 9.68 8.99 2.91
CA ARG A 99 9.68 8.65 4.33
C ARG A 99 8.34 8.06 4.76
N LEU A 100 7.24 8.77 4.47
CA LEU A 100 5.89 8.32 4.78
C LEU A 100 5.61 6.93 4.17
N ALA A 101 5.92 6.75 2.88
CA ALA A 101 5.66 5.51 2.17
C ALA A 101 6.50 4.34 2.71
N LEU A 102 7.81 4.54 2.93
CA LEU A 102 8.71 3.51 3.47
C LEU A 102 8.30 3.10 4.89
N LEU A 103 8.02 4.07 5.77
CA LEU A 103 7.56 3.78 7.13
C LEU A 103 6.22 3.05 7.09
N THR A 104 5.26 3.49 6.27
CA THR A 104 3.96 2.81 6.17
C THR A 104 4.10 1.37 5.67
N ALA A 105 5.00 1.11 4.72
CA ALA A 105 5.22 -0.22 4.16
C ALA A 105 5.93 -1.19 5.13
N LEU A 106 6.91 -0.70 5.90
CA LEU A 106 7.86 -1.57 6.62
C LEU A 106 7.85 -1.40 8.15
N ALA A 107 7.39 -0.26 8.64
CA ALA A 107 7.46 0.12 10.04
C ALA A 107 6.29 1.05 10.41
N SER A 108 5.05 0.66 10.10
CA SER A 108 3.88 1.54 10.20
C SER A 108 3.64 2.10 11.61
N TYR A 109 4.09 1.37 12.64
CA TYR A 109 4.11 1.80 14.04
C TYR A 109 5.04 3.00 14.31
N GLN A 110 5.97 3.29 13.40
CA GLN A 110 6.85 4.44 13.44
C GLN A 110 6.28 5.64 12.65
N VAL A 111 5.09 5.57 12.05
CA VAL A 111 4.47 6.77 11.46
C VAL A 111 3.92 7.64 12.60
N ASP A 112 4.43 8.86 12.72
CA ASP A 112 4.04 9.83 13.74
C ASP A 112 3.50 11.15 13.16
N GLU A 113 3.11 12.06 14.05
CA GLU A 113 2.58 13.38 13.68
C GLU A 113 3.56 14.20 12.85
N GLU A 114 4.87 14.11 13.14
CA GLU A 114 5.91 14.80 12.39
C GLU A 114 6.00 14.29 10.95
N THR A 115 6.01 12.97 10.75
CA THR A 115 6.02 12.35 9.41
C THR A 115 4.83 12.84 8.58
N VAL A 116 3.63 12.89 9.18
CA VAL A 116 2.42 13.39 8.51
C VAL A 116 2.50 14.88 8.23
N ARG A 117 2.99 15.68 9.18
CA ARG A 117 3.16 17.13 9.04
C ARG A 117 4.11 17.46 7.89
N GLU A 118 5.27 16.82 7.82
CA GLU A 118 6.28 17.04 6.78
C GLU A 118 5.75 16.72 5.38
N PHE A 119 5.02 15.61 5.24
CA PHE A 119 4.35 15.26 4.00
C PHE A 119 3.39 16.37 3.55
N ARG A 120 2.55 16.86 4.45
CA ARG A 120 1.56 17.90 4.15
C ARG A 120 2.17 19.27 3.85
N LEU A 121 3.30 19.61 4.47
CA LEU A 121 4.01 20.88 4.22
C LEU A 121 4.50 21.04 2.77
N ARG A 122 4.54 19.94 1.99
CA ARG A 122 4.88 19.96 0.56
C ARG A 122 3.70 20.23 -0.37
N GLY A 123 2.56 20.63 0.17
CA GLY A 123 1.36 20.92 -0.61
C GLY A 123 0.49 19.70 -0.91
N HIS A 124 0.83 18.52 -0.34
CA HIS A 124 -0.01 17.34 -0.42
C HIS A 124 -1.29 17.49 0.40
N SER A 125 -2.41 17.08 -0.19
CA SER A 125 -3.72 17.05 0.43
C SER A 125 -3.88 15.87 1.39
N ALA A 126 -4.97 15.87 2.16
CA ALA A 126 -5.35 14.71 2.96
C ALA A 126 -5.68 13.48 2.11
N ALA A 127 -6.18 13.69 0.88
CA ALA A 127 -6.42 12.61 -0.06
C ALA A 127 -5.11 11.97 -0.53
N ASP A 128 -4.08 12.79 -0.82
CA ASP A 128 -2.76 12.29 -1.21
C ASP A 128 -2.10 11.48 -0.09
N LEU A 129 -2.31 11.88 1.18
CA LEU A 129 -1.83 11.13 2.34
C LEU A 129 -2.46 9.73 2.41
N ILE A 130 -3.78 9.64 2.21
CA ILE A 130 -4.51 8.37 2.18
C ILE A 130 -4.05 7.53 0.98
N ASP A 131 -3.96 8.13 -0.21
CA ASP A 131 -3.53 7.46 -1.44
C ASP A 131 -2.11 6.88 -1.29
N ALA A 132 -1.17 7.66 -0.74
CA ALA A 132 0.20 7.22 -0.47
C ALA A 132 0.26 6.08 0.55
N ALA A 133 -0.44 6.21 1.67
CA ALA A 133 -0.46 5.19 2.72
C ALA A 133 -1.13 3.89 2.24
N ALA A 134 -2.24 4.01 1.50
CA ALA A 134 -2.94 2.90 0.90
C ALA A 134 -2.06 2.15 -0.10
N TRP A 135 -1.39 2.87 -1.02
CA TRP A 135 -0.46 2.26 -1.96
C TRP A 135 0.72 1.59 -1.25
N ALA A 136 1.35 2.25 -0.28
CA ALA A 136 2.54 1.73 0.42
C ALA A 136 2.25 0.46 1.23
N SER A 137 1.22 0.50 2.07
CA SER A 137 0.80 -0.67 2.86
C SER A 137 0.38 -1.84 1.97
N PHE A 138 -0.31 -1.55 0.87
CA PHE A 138 -0.72 -2.56 -0.08
C PHE A 138 0.44 -3.17 -0.84
N THR A 139 1.45 -2.37 -1.22
CA THR A 139 2.65 -2.86 -1.89
C THR A 139 3.41 -3.84 -1.00
N ALA A 140 3.47 -3.58 0.31
CA ALA A 140 4.02 -4.53 1.28
C ALA A 140 3.16 -5.81 1.39
N ALA A 141 1.83 -5.68 1.49
CA ALA A 141 0.93 -6.83 1.54
C ALA A 141 1.04 -7.72 0.29
N ARG A 142 1.14 -7.11 -0.90
CA ARG A 142 1.38 -7.77 -2.18
C ARG A 142 2.70 -8.55 -2.17
N ARG A 143 3.77 -7.97 -1.62
CA ARG A 143 5.07 -8.63 -1.48
C ARG A 143 4.99 -9.92 -0.66
N VAL A 144 4.29 -9.87 0.47
CA VAL A 144 4.07 -11.03 1.36
C VAL A 144 3.17 -12.07 0.68
N GLY A 145 2.07 -11.64 0.07
CA GLY A 145 1.16 -12.54 -0.66
C GLY A 145 1.86 -13.32 -1.78
N GLY A 146 2.82 -12.69 -2.46
CA GLY A 146 3.62 -13.33 -3.50
C GLY A 146 4.53 -14.46 -3.02
N TRP A 147 4.83 -14.57 -1.71
CA TRP A 147 5.63 -15.68 -1.17
C TRP A 147 4.89 -17.02 -1.20
N HIS A 148 3.56 -17.00 -1.30
CA HIS A 148 2.72 -18.19 -1.26
C HIS A 148 2.26 -18.66 -2.64
N LEU A 149 2.86 -18.12 -3.70
CA LEU A 149 2.61 -18.63 -5.05
C LEU A 149 3.30 -20.00 -5.20
N PRO A 150 2.60 -21.02 -5.72
CA PRO A 150 3.26 -22.26 -6.12
C PRO A 150 4.33 -21.95 -7.18
N ALA A 151 5.49 -22.57 -7.05
CA ALA A 151 6.60 -22.47 -7.98
C ALA A 151 6.25 -23.05 -9.37
#